data_AF-A0A9N8RX36-F1
#
_entry.id   AF-A0A9N8RX36-F1
#
_cell.length_a   1.000
_cell.length_b   1.000
_cell.length_c   1.000
_cell.angle_alpha   90.00
_cell.angle_beta   90.00
_cell.angle_gamma   90.00
#
_symmetry.space_group_name_H-M   'P 1'
#
loop_
_entity.id
_entity.type
_entity.pdbx_description
1 polymer ?
#
loop_
_entity_poly.entity_id
_entity_poly.type
_entity_poly.pdbx_seq_one_letter_code
_entity_poly.pdbx_strand_id
1 'polypeptide(L)'
;MTAYLGVATDEPIVQSISFKAAPADKITSIYHLALTISPVSVAANTTAEQTFALAGLAVGDVVYVSKPTSQAGLGIVNARVSAANTLAITFSNNTASPIVPTAAEVYQVGGLR
;
A
#
# COMPACT_ATOMS: atom_id res chain seq x y z
N MET A 1 38.71 24.81 -5.53
CA MET A 1 37.97 23.56 -5.75
C MET A 1 37.23 23.27 -4.45
N THR A 2 36.02 23.81 -4.29
CA THR A 2 35.28 23.74 -3.02
C THR A 2 34.49 22.44 -3.01
N ALA A 3 34.80 21.59 -2.04
CA ALA A 3 34.19 20.28 -1.89
C ALA A 3 32.70 20.40 -1.54
N TYR A 4 31.86 19.68 -2.26
CA TYR A 4 30.44 19.51 -2.00
C TYR A 4 30.26 18.69 -0.71
N LEU A 5 29.73 19.34 0.33
CA LEU A 5 29.43 18.70 1.62
C LEU A 5 28.04 18.06 1.53
N GLY A 6 28.01 16.74 1.55
CA GLY A 6 26.80 15.94 1.42
C GLY A 6 25.74 16.29 2.47
N VAL A 7 24.68 16.92 2.01
CA VAL A 7 23.27 16.53 2.18
C VAL A 7 22.52 17.34 1.14
N ALA A 8 21.97 16.67 0.12
CA ALA A 8 21.00 17.30 -0.75
C ALA A 8 19.70 17.43 0.07
N THR A 9 19.51 18.54 0.79
CA THR A 9 18.20 18.90 1.35
C THR A 9 17.19 19.29 0.25
N ASP A 10 17.67 19.49 -0.97
CA ASP A 10 16.85 19.73 -2.15
C ASP A 10 16.74 18.44 -2.97
N GLU A 11 16.14 17.41 -2.38
CA GLU A 11 15.78 16.23 -3.15
C GLU A 11 14.84 16.68 -4.28
N PRO A 12 15.17 16.43 -5.56
CA PRO A 12 14.36 16.93 -6.67
C PRO A 12 12.99 16.27 -6.61
N ILE A 13 11.98 17.03 -6.15
CA ILE A 13 10.60 16.57 -6.13
C ILE A 13 9.99 16.70 -7.52
N VAL A 14 9.24 15.69 -7.93
CA VAL A 14 8.41 15.77 -9.13
C VAL A 14 7.23 16.68 -8.81
N GLN A 15 7.25 17.92 -9.33
CA GLN A 15 6.20 18.91 -9.05
C GLN A 15 4.87 18.61 -9.76
N SER A 16 4.92 18.03 -10.96
CA SER A 16 3.74 17.46 -11.63
C SER A 16 4.14 16.51 -12.76
N ILE A 17 3.34 15.48 -13.00
CA ILE A 17 3.37 14.64 -14.20
C ILE A 17 2.05 14.91 -14.92
N SER A 18 2.08 15.39 -16.16
CA SER A 18 0.88 15.66 -16.95
C SER A 18 0.80 14.75 -18.17
N PHE A 19 -0.29 13.99 -18.27
CA PHE A 19 -0.58 13.12 -19.41
C PHE A 19 -1.49 13.85 -20.41
N LYS A 20 -1.09 13.92 -21.68
CA LYS A 20 -1.88 14.50 -22.76
C LYS A 20 -3.14 13.65 -22.98
N ALA A 21 -4.32 14.28 -22.88
CA ALA A 21 -5.59 13.58 -22.91
C ALA A 21 -5.82 12.78 -24.22
N ALA A 22 -6.16 11.50 -24.07
CA ALA A 22 -6.94 10.70 -25.02
C ALA A 22 -8.05 9.96 -24.20
N PRO A 23 -9.18 9.57 -24.80
CA PRO A 23 -10.48 9.65 -24.13
C PRO A 23 -10.93 8.36 -23.43
N ALA A 24 -10.16 7.82 -22.49
CA ALA A 24 -10.71 6.81 -21.57
C ALA A 24 -10.19 6.92 -20.13
N ASP A 25 -8.89 6.85 -19.87
CA ASP A 25 -8.40 6.83 -18.48
C ASP A 25 -7.15 7.69 -18.30
N LYS A 26 -7.26 8.73 -17.46
CA LYS A 26 -6.14 9.61 -17.09
C LYS A 26 -5.64 9.21 -15.71
N ILE A 27 -4.33 9.07 -15.56
CA ILE A 27 -3.70 9.11 -14.24
C ILE A 27 -3.67 10.57 -13.79
N THR A 28 -4.48 10.90 -12.80
CA THR A 28 -4.61 12.21 -12.16
C THR A 28 -3.67 12.41 -10.96
N SER A 29 -3.21 11.34 -10.31
CA SER A 29 -2.33 11.43 -9.14
C SER A 29 -1.51 10.15 -8.93
N ILE A 30 -0.25 10.33 -8.51
CA ILE A 30 0.57 9.27 -7.91
C ILE A 30 0.75 9.64 -6.45
N TYR A 31 0.45 8.72 -5.55
CA TYR A 31 0.49 9.01 -4.11
C TYR A 31 1.09 7.88 -3.29
N HIS A 32 1.52 8.25 -2.09
CA HIS A 32 2.05 7.35 -1.06
C HIS A 32 1.41 7.70 0.28
N LEU A 33 0.88 6.70 0.96
CA LEU A 33 0.20 6.78 2.24
C LEU A 33 0.79 5.74 3.18
N ALA A 34 0.78 6.02 4.48
CA ALA A 34 1.20 5.10 5.52
C ALA A 34 0.01 4.77 6.42
N LEU A 35 -0.13 3.50 6.80
CA LEU A 35 -1.25 3.02 7.57
C LEU A 35 -0.77 2.04 8.65
N THR A 36 -0.99 2.39 9.93
CA THR A 36 -0.74 1.50 11.06
C THR A 36 -1.93 0.58 11.28
N ILE A 37 -1.75 -0.74 11.11
CA ILE A 37 -2.83 -1.72 11.24
C ILE A 37 -2.46 -2.90 12.13
N SER A 38 -3.50 -3.50 12.69
CA SER A 38 -3.44 -4.76 13.44
C SER A 38 -4.41 -5.75 12.80
N PRO A 39 -3.96 -6.55 11.82
CA PRO A 39 -4.82 -7.51 11.15
C PRO A 39 -5.29 -8.63 12.09
N VAL A 40 -6.39 -9.28 11.72
CA VAL A 40 -6.91 -10.46 12.42
C VAL A 40 -6.32 -11.76 11.85
N SER A 41 -6.53 -12.85 12.58
CA SER A 41 -6.05 -14.19 12.21
C SER A 41 -6.54 -14.62 10.82
N VAL A 42 -5.65 -15.25 10.06
CA VAL A 42 -5.95 -15.92 8.78
C VAL A 42 -5.83 -17.42 9.00
N ALA A 43 -6.88 -18.17 8.67
CA ALA A 43 -6.91 -19.62 8.83
C ALA A 43 -5.85 -20.32 7.95
N ALA A 44 -5.40 -21.50 8.37
CA ALA A 44 -4.38 -22.28 7.69
C ALA A 44 -4.74 -22.56 6.22
N ASN A 45 -3.79 -22.41 5.30
CA ASN A 45 -3.98 -22.64 3.86
C ASN A 45 -5.17 -21.90 3.23
N THR A 46 -5.49 -20.71 3.73
CA THR A 46 -6.58 -19.87 3.18
C THR A 46 -6.12 -18.44 2.94
N THR A 47 -6.96 -17.68 2.26
CA THR A 47 -6.88 -16.22 2.17
C THR A 47 -8.03 -15.57 2.91
N ALA A 48 -7.78 -14.42 3.54
CA ALA A 48 -8.83 -13.59 4.14
C ALA A 48 -8.67 -12.12 3.72
N GLU A 49 -9.74 -11.51 3.22
CA GLU A 49 -9.80 -10.08 2.97
C GLU A 49 -10.18 -9.34 4.26
N GLN A 50 -9.39 -8.32 4.60
CA GLN A 50 -9.61 -7.47 5.77
C GLN A 50 -9.61 -6.01 5.35
N THR A 51 -10.52 -5.22 5.93
CA THR A 51 -10.71 -3.81 5.57
C THR A 51 -10.17 -2.89 6.65
N PHE A 52 -9.49 -1.83 6.23
CA PHE A 52 -8.91 -0.82 7.10
C PHE A 52 -9.28 0.57 6.60
N ALA A 53 -9.53 1.50 7.52
CA ALA A 53 -9.78 2.89 7.18
C ALA A 53 -8.46 3.57 6.79
N LEU A 54 -8.41 4.16 5.59
CA LEU A 54 -7.27 4.93 5.11
C LEU A 54 -7.78 6.13 4.31
N ALA A 55 -7.70 7.31 4.92
CA ALA A 55 -8.13 8.55 4.28
C ALA A 55 -7.30 8.84 3.02
N GLY A 56 -7.95 9.38 1.99
CA GLY A 56 -7.32 9.76 0.74
C GLY A 56 -7.51 8.77 -0.41
N LEU A 57 -8.05 7.57 -0.13
CA LEU A 57 -8.40 6.58 -1.15
C LEU A 57 -9.78 6.86 -1.78
N ALA A 58 -9.89 6.64 -3.08
CA ALA A 58 -11.14 6.73 -3.83
C ALA A 58 -11.40 5.45 -4.61
N VAL A 59 -12.66 5.13 -4.84
CA VAL A 59 -13.05 3.97 -5.64
C VAL A 59 -12.51 4.17 -7.07
N GLY A 60 -11.83 3.14 -7.59
CA GLY A 60 -11.17 3.18 -8.90
C GLY A 60 -9.65 3.34 -8.83
N ASP A 61 -9.11 3.72 -7.67
CA ASP A 61 -7.65 3.77 -7.49
C ASP A 61 -7.03 2.38 -7.63
N VAL A 62 -5.89 2.30 -8.32
CA VAL A 62 -5.03 1.12 -8.32
C VAL A 62 -4.05 1.27 -7.17
N VAL A 63 -4.04 0.30 -6.26
CA VAL A 63 -3.22 0.35 -5.04
C VAL A 63 -2.32 -0.87 -4.91
N TYR A 64 -1.16 -0.65 -4.30
CA TYR A 64 -0.24 -1.68 -3.86
C TYR A 64 0.10 -1.47 -2.40
N VAL A 65 0.31 -2.57 -1.67
CA VAL A 65 0.54 -2.55 -0.23
C VAL A 65 1.79 -3.35 0.11
N SER A 66 2.65 -2.78 0.93
CA SER A 66 3.86 -3.42 1.45
C SER A 66 3.83 -3.47 2.97
N LYS A 67 4.03 -4.67 3.52
CA LYS A 67 4.24 -4.89 4.96
C LYS A 67 5.69 -4.51 5.32
N PRO A 68 5.95 -3.85 6.46
CA PRO A 68 7.30 -3.37 6.79
C PRO A 68 8.26 -4.50 7.17
N THR A 69 7.75 -5.66 7.59
CA THR A 69 8.54 -6.83 7.98
C THR A 69 8.11 -8.06 7.20
N SER A 70 9.04 -8.99 6.97
CA SER A 70 8.69 -10.32 6.47
C SER A 70 8.21 -11.19 7.63
N GLN A 71 7.14 -11.96 7.40
CA GLN A 71 6.63 -12.95 8.33
C GLN A 71 6.47 -14.28 7.58
N ALA A 72 7.19 -15.32 8.00
CA ALA A 72 7.23 -16.59 7.29
C ALA A 72 5.83 -17.18 7.11
N GLY A 73 5.51 -17.55 5.86
CA GLY A 73 4.22 -18.14 5.50
C GLY A 73 3.05 -17.16 5.40
N LEU A 74 3.27 -15.86 5.58
CA LEU A 74 2.27 -14.82 5.33
C LEU A 74 2.60 -14.07 4.03
N GLY A 75 1.59 -13.86 3.18
CA GLY A 75 1.69 -13.02 2.00
C GLY A 75 0.53 -12.02 1.88
N ILE A 76 0.75 -10.94 1.14
CA ILE A 76 -0.33 -10.09 0.61
C ILE A 76 -0.53 -10.52 -0.83
N VAL A 77 -1.71 -11.04 -1.16
CA VAL A 77 -2.01 -11.56 -2.50
C VAL A 77 -2.89 -10.63 -3.33
N ASN A 78 -3.54 -9.66 -2.68
CA ASN A 78 -4.31 -8.62 -3.35
C ASN A 78 -4.49 -7.41 -2.43
N ALA A 79 -4.64 -6.24 -3.04
CA ALA A 79 -5.09 -5.02 -2.37
C ALA A 79 -6.01 -4.24 -3.29
N ARG A 80 -7.09 -3.66 -2.74
CA ARG A 80 -8.05 -2.87 -3.50
C ARG A 80 -8.71 -1.80 -2.65
N VAL A 81 -9.19 -0.74 -3.27
CA VAL A 81 -10.04 0.26 -2.62
C VAL A 81 -11.49 -0.24 -2.68
N SER A 82 -11.99 -0.81 -1.58
CA SER A 82 -13.33 -1.42 -1.55
C SER A 82 -14.46 -0.39 -1.43
N ALA A 83 -14.16 0.76 -0.85
CA ALA A 83 -15.02 1.93 -0.74
C ALA A 83 -14.15 3.19 -0.56
N ALA A 84 -14.74 4.37 -0.66
CA ALA A 84 -14.03 5.61 -0.34
C ALA A 84 -13.37 5.53 1.04
N ASN A 85 -12.12 5.99 1.13
CA ASN A 85 -11.29 5.93 2.33
C ASN A 85 -11.15 4.53 2.97
N THR A 86 -11.33 3.45 2.19
CA THR A 86 -11.32 2.08 2.71
C THR A 86 -10.38 1.21 1.87
N LEU A 87 -9.32 0.71 2.50
CA LEU A 87 -8.38 -0.24 1.92
C LEU A 87 -8.79 -1.66 2.30
N ALA A 88 -8.96 -2.54 1.32
CA ALA A 88 -9.10 -3.98 1.53
C ALA A 88 -7.78 -4.67 1.16
N ILE A 89 -7.24 -5.45 2.10
CA ILE A 89 -6.02 -6.24 1.92
C ILE A 89 -6.40 -7.71 2.02
N THR A 90 -6.04 -8.51 1.01
CA THR A 90 -6.18 -9.97 1.08
C THR A 90 -4.86 -10.58 1.54
N PHE A 91 -4.89 -11.13 2.75
CA PHE A 91 -3.76 -11.88 3.32
C PHE A 91 -3.88 -13.35 2.95
N SER A 92 -2.76 -13.99 2.61
CA SER A 92 -2.63 -15.43 2.38
C SER A 92 -1.83 -16.06 3.51
N ASN A 93 -2.35 -17.14 4.07
CA ASN A 93 -1.62 -17.99 5.01
C ASN A 93 -1.22 -19.29 4.30
N ASN A 94 0.08 -19.44 4.09
CA ASN A 94 0.70 -20.59 3.43
C ASN A 94 1.29 -21.59 4.45
N THR A 95 0.85 -21.53 5.71
CA THR A 95 1.24 -22.45 6.77
C THR A 95 0.12 -23.45 7.10
N ALA A 96 0.47 -24.50 7.85
CA ALA A 96 -0.48 -25.52 8.31
C ALA A 96 -1.28 -25.14 9.57
N SER A 97 -1.11 -23.93 10.11
CA SER A 97 -1.80 -23.43 11.31
C SER A 97 -2.32 -22.00 11.10
N PRO A 98 -3.30 -21.52 11.87
CA PRO A 98 -3.70 -20.11 11.82
C PRO A 98 -2.51 -19.18 12.09
N ILE A 99 -2.46 -18.05 11.38
CA ILE A 99 -1.42 -17.04 11.53
C ILE A 99 -2.07 -15.68 11.75
N VAL A 100 -1.56 -14.92 12.72
CA VAL A 100 -1.96 -13.52 12.91
C VAL A 100 -0.84 -12.65 12.33
N PRO A 101 -1.13 -11.79 11.33
CA PRO A 101 -0.15 -10.81 10.89
C PRO A 101 0.29 -9.93 12.07
N THR A 102 1.59 -9.63 12.16
CA THR A 102 2.12 -8.77 13.25
C THR A 102 1.28 -7.51 13.42
N ALA A 103 0.83 -7.27 14.65
CA ALA A 103 -0.01 -6.13 15.00
C ALA A 103 0.79 -4.82 15.09
N ALA A 104 0.09 -3.69 14.96
CA ALA A 104 0.61 -2.33 15.09
C ALA A 104 1.81 -2.00 14.18
N GLU A 105 1.82 -2.59 12.98
CA GLU A 105 2.85 -2.31 11.97
C GLU A 105 2.38 -1.26 10.97
N VAL A 106 3.34 -0.47 10.47
CA VAL A 106 3.09 0.58 9.47
C VAL A 106 3.24 0.00 8.07
N TYR A 107 2.12 -0.21 7.39
CA TYR A 107 2.07 -0.65 6.00
C TYR A 107 2.21 0.56 5.08
N GLN A 108 3.03 0.42 4.05
CA GLN A 108 3.15 1.43 2.99
C GLN A 108 2.13 1.12 1.90
N VAL A 109 1.36 2.12 1.52
CA VAL A 109 0.32 2.03 0.50
C VAL A 109 0.64 3.05 -0.57
N GLY A 110 0.98 2.58 -1.76
CA GLY A 110 1.09 3.48 -2.91
C GLY A 110 -0.02 3.23 -3.88
N GLY A 111 -0.33 4.25 -4.67
CA GLY A 111 -1.42 4.15 -5.62
C GLY A 111 -1.36 5.15 -6.75
N LEU A 112 -2.15 4.82 -7.76
CA LEU A 112 -2.40 5.61 -8.95
C LEU A 112 -3.90 5.90 -9.02
N ARG A 113 -4.23 7.17 -9.22
CA ARG A 113 -5.55 7.68 -9.59
C ARG A 113 -5.40 8.44 -10.88
#